data_AF-A0A955QYJ2-F1
#
_entry.id   AF-A0A955QYJ2-F1
#
_cell.length_a   1.000
_cell.length_b   1.000
_cell.length_c   1.000
_cell.angle_alpha   90.00
_cell.angle_beta   90.00
_cell.angle_gamma   90.00
#
_symmetry.space_group_name_H-M   'P 1'
#
loop_
_entity.id
_entity.type
_entity.pdbx_description
1 polymer ?
#
loop_
_entity_poly.entity_id
_entity_poly.type
_entity_poly.pdbx_seq_one_letter_code
_entity_poly.pdbx_strand_id
1 'polypeptide(L)' 'RHGSFVWLARKQKAEKVPVQVIARKAGNVLVEGRLAIREPVVVEGIQRMRPGASLQIVGEAES' A
#
# COMPACT_ATOMS: atom_id res chain seq x y z
N ARG A 1 -19.36 -5.01 -3.37
CA ARG A 1 -18.81 -3.71 -2.92
C ARG A 1 -17.30 -3.86 -2.82
N HIS A 2 -16.53 -3.19 -3.69
CA HIS A 2 -15.07 -3.24 -3.63
C HIS A 2 -14.61 -2.29 -2.52
N GLY A 3 -14.17 -2.84 -1.39
CA GLY A 3 -13.64 -2.06 -0.27
C GLY A 3 -12.34 -1.36 -0.64
N SER A 4 -11.94 -0.37 0.18
CA SER A 4 -10.63 0.27 0.06
C SER A 4 -9.51 -0.76 0.22
N PHE A 5 -8.37 -0.50 -0.41
CA PHE A 5 -7.19 -1.35 -0.31
C PHE A 5 -5.94 -0.50 -0.43
N VAL A 6 -4.83 -1.05 0.04
CA VAL A 6 -3.48 -0.53 -0.22
C VAL A 6 -2.68 -1.59 -0.98
N TRP A 7 -1.65 -1.14 -1.68
CA TRP A 7 -0.65 -2.01 -2.25
C TRP A 7 0.57 -2.04 -1.34
N LEU A 8 0.94 -3.21 -0.85
CA LEU A 8 2.17 -3.40 -0.09
C LEU A 8 3.26 -3.97 -0.97
N ALA A 9 4.50 -3.52 -0.75
CA ALA A 9 5.67 -4.14 -1.32
C ALA A 9 6.23 -5.18 -0.35
N ARG A 10 5.99 -6.47 -0.63
CA ARG A 10 6.50 -7.58 0.18
C ARG A 10 7.34 -8.50 -0.70
N LYS A 11 8.58 -8.77 -0.29
CA LYS A 11 9.52 -9.62 -1.05
C LYS A 11 9.63 -9.19 -2.54
N GLN A 12 9.72 -7.87 -2.77
CA GLN A 12 9.75 -7.26 -4.12
C GLN A 12 8.51 -7.57 -5.00
N LYS A 13 7.39 -7.95 -4.39
CA LYS A 13 6.12 -8.20 -5.07
C LYS A 13 5.02 -7.31 -4.51
N ALA A 14 4.08 -6.96 -5.38
CA ALA A 14 2.87 -6.24 -5.02
C ALA A 14 1.87 -7.18 -4.33
N GLU A 15 1.43 -6.82 -3.14
CA GLU A 15 0.32 -7.48 -2.45
C GLU A 15 -0.85 -6.50 -2.27
N LYS A 16 -2.06 -6.92 -2.67
CA LYS A 16 -3.28 -6.12 -2.50
C LYS A 16 -3.90 -6.44 -1.14
N VAL A 17 -3.83 -5.49 -0.21
CA VAL A 17 -4.38 -5.70 1.13
C VAL A 17 -5.65 -4.87 1.32
N PRO A 18 -6.81 -5.50 1.59
CA PRO A 18 -8.03 -4.77 1.89
C PRO A 18 -7.89 -4.01 3.20
N VAL A 19 -8.42 -2.79 3.24
CA VAL A 19 -8.42 -1.92 4.42
C VAL A 19 -9.75 -1.19 4.57
N GLN A 20 -10.06 -0.79 5.79
CA GLN A 20 -11.12 0.14 6.09
C GLN A 20 -10.55 1.55 6.27
N VAL A 21 -11.12 2.55 5.60
CA VAL A 21 -10.76 3.95 5.83
C VAL A 21 -11.47 4.43 7.09
N ILE A 22 -10.69 4.86 8.09
CA ILE A 22 -11.20 5.35 9.38
C ILE A 22 -11.34 6.88 9.35
N ALA A 23 -10.33 7.57 8.84
CA ALA A 23 -10.35 9.04 8.74
C ALA A 23 -9.47 9.54 7.58
N ARG A 24 -9.73 10.78 7.15
CA ARG A 24 -8.90 11.52 6.19
C ARG A 24 -8.57 12.88 6.79
N LYS A 25 -7.29 13.26 6.81
CA LYS A 25 -6.82 14.52 7.40
C LYS A 25 -5.64 15.05 6.59
N ALA A 26 -5.78 16.23 6.00
CA ALA A 26 -4.68 17.00 5.40
C ALA A 26 -3.64 16.14 4.64
N GLY A 27 -4.06 15.48 3.56
CA GLY A 27 -3.17 14.64 2.74
C GLY A 27 -2.91 13.23 3.28
N ASN A 28 -3.26 12.94 4.54
CA ASN A 28 -3.11 11.63 5.16
C ASN A 28 -4.44 10.87 5.26
N VAL A 29 -4.36 9.54 5.21
CA VAL A 29 -5.50 8.64 5.37
C VAL A 29 -5.20 7.65 6.48
N LEU A 30 -6.01 7.66 7.54
CA LEU A 30 -5.96 6.66 8.59
C LEU A 30 -6.77 5.44 8.15
N VAL A 31 -6.14 4.27 8.20
CA VAL A 31 -6.74 3.01 7.77
C VAL A 31 -6.59 1.92 8.83
N GLU A 32 -7.52 0.98 8.83
CA GLU A 32 -7.47 -0.26 9.60
C GLU A 32 -7.35 -1.46 8.66
N GLY A 33 -6.45 -2.39 8.96
CA GLY A 33 -6.23 -3.59 8.16
C GLY A 33 -5.07 -4.44 8.68
N ARG A 34 -4.79 -5.56 8.00
CA ARG A 34 -3.66 -6.44 8.33
C ARG A 34 -2.33 -5.86 7.81
N LEU A 35 -1.91 -4.77 8.43
CA LEU A 35 -0.70 -4.01 8.12
C LEU A 35 0.27 -4.09 9.30
N ALA A 36 1.56 -4.27 9.03
CA ALA A 36 2.61 -4.19 10.03
C ALA A 36 3.37 -2.86 9.93
N ILE A 37 3.99 -2.45 11.04
CA ILE A 37 4.86 -1.28 11.08
C ILE A 37 6.05 -1.52 10.12
N ARG A 38 6.51 -0.44 9.46
CA ARG A 38 7.61 -0.45 8.48
C ARG A 38 7.34 -1.25 7.21
N GLU A 39 6.10 -1.62 6.91
CA GLU A 39 5.77 -2.18 5.60
C GLU A 39 5.68 -1.07 4.54
N PRO A 40 6.45 -1.16 3.43
CA PRO A 40 6.39 -0.14 2.40
C PRO A 40 5.05 -0.19 1.64
N VAL A 41 4.39 0.96 1.57
CA VAL A 41 3.15 1.15 0.81
C VAL A 41 3.49 1.76 -0.53
N VAL A 42 2.95 1.18 -1.61
CA VAL A 42 3.15 1.71 -2.96
C VAL A 42 2.18 2.86 -3.21
N VAL A 43 2.72 4.06 -3.44
CA VAL A 43 1.95 5.30 -3.66
C VAL A 43 1.93 5.76 -5.12
N GLU A 44 2.86 5.28 -5.94
CA GLU A 44 2.99 5.63 -7.37
C GLU A 44 2.83 4.41 -8.28
N GLY A 45 2.48 4.64 -9.56
CA GLY A 45 2.37 3.56 -10.55
C GLY A 45 1.21 2.57 -10.34
N ILE A 46 0.28 2.86 -9.43
CA ILE A 46 -0.75 1.92 -8.96
C ILE A 46 -1.76 1.46 -10.03
N GLN A 47 -1.94 2.23 -11.11
CA GLN A 47 -2.97 1.99 -12.12
C GLN A 47 -2.78 0.67 -12.90
N ARG A 48 -1.53 0.19 -13.03
CA ARG A 48 -1.19 -1.03 -13.80
C ARG A 48 -0.92 -2.24 -12.90
N MET A 49 -1.09 -2.08 -11.59
CA MET A 49 -0.66 -3.08 -10.62
C MET A 49 -1.66 -4.23 -10.49
N ARG A 50 -1.13 -5.43 -10.28
CA ARG A 50 -1.87 -6.66 -10.01
C ARG A 50 -1.18 -7.44 -8.90
N PRO A 51 -1.89 -8.28 -8.15
CA PRO A 51 -1.26 -9.13 -7.14
C PRO A 51 -0.10 -9.94 -7.73
N GLY A 52 1.04 -9.97 -7.05
CA GLY A 52 2.25 -10.67 -7.49
C GLY A 52 3.06 -9.95 -8.58
N ALA A 53 2.69 -8.73 -8.98
CA ALA A 53 3.52 -7.95 -9.90
C ALA A 53 4.92 -7.70 -9.29
N SER A 54 5.96 -7.87 -10.10
CA SER A 54 7.32 -7.50 -9.69
C SER A 54 7.40 -5.99 -9.48
N LEU A 55 8.02 -5.58 -8.38
CA LEU A 55 8.25 -4.18 -8.04
C LEU A 55 9.75 -3.88 -8.11
N GLN A 56 10.07 -2.76 -8.74
CA GLN A 56 11.34 -2.09 -8.51
C GLN A 56 11.09 -1.03 -7.44
N ILE A 57 11.70 -1.19 -6.27
CA ILE A 57 11.55 -0.23 -5.17
C ILE A 57 12.51 0.93 -5.46
N VAL A 58 11.96 2.13 -5.59
CA VAL A 58 12.70 3.36 -5.86
C VAL A 58 12.45 4.29 -4.68
N GLY A 59 13.50 4.54 -3.90
CA GLY A 59 13.40 5.27 -2.63
C GLY A 59 13.02 4.36 -1.47
N GLU A 60 13.91 4.25 -0.49
CA GLU A 60 13.55 3.80 0.84
C GLU A 60 13.12 5.07 1.59
N ALA A 61 11.84 5.14 1.99
CA ALA A 61 11.37 6.26 2.79
C ALA A 61 12.28 6.36 4.03
N GLU A 62 12.83 7.56 4.23
CA GLU A 62 14.01 7.85 5.03
C GLU A 62 14.06 7.15 6.40
N SER A 63 15.28 6.76 6.79
CA SER A 63 15.62 6.24 8.13
C SER A 63 15.45 7.29 9.22
#